data_AF-A0A8D8GB56-F1
#
_entry.id   AF-A0A8D8GB56-F1
#
_cell.length_a   1.000
_cell.length_b   1.000
_cell.length_c   1.000
_cell.angle_alpha   90.00
_cell.angle_beta   90.00
_cell.angle_gamma   90.00
#
_symmetry.space_group_name_H-M   'P 1'
#
loop_
_entity.id
_entity.type
_entity.pdbx_description
1 polymer ?
#
loop_
_entity_poly.entity_id
_entity_poly.type
_entity_poly.pdbx_seq_one_letter_code
_entity_poly.pdbx_strand_id
1 'polypeptide(L)'
;MPQHYKSQLAALIKVRGQAGFSEYEVLKIFCDVCESLAILHCCQAPVIYRDVKVENVVQNDMGRFILAESGSATARFLNPVAHGKKVVEEEVQKNTSLPYRAPEMVDLNSGHSITTKVDIWAAGVLLYKLCFGTMPFGESSKAILHCQYNIPEKCKYSPELCQLIRFLLEPDPEKRPNIYQVCEVAFKISDKDNPLRIARERQRSQVATSNSNNTNNPASTEQQH
;
A
#
# COMPACT_ATOMS: atom_id res chain seq x y z
N MET A 1 -5.40 -24.21 -2.40
CA MET A 1 -4.25 -23.29 -2.30
C MET A 1 -3.18 -23.77 -3.28
N PRO A 2 -2.62 -22.90 -4.15
CA PRO A 2 -1.51 -23.28 -5.03
C PRO A 2 -0.33 -23.83 -4.23
N GLN A 3 0.43 -24.75 -4.83
CA GLN A 3 1.47 -25.58 -4.19
C GLN A 3 2.70 -24.81 -3.66
N HIS A 4 2.75 -23.48 -3.78
CA HIS A 4 3.93 -22.62 -3.53
C HIS A 4 3.78 -21.66 -2.32
N TYR A 5 2.79 -21.89 -1.47
CA TYR A 5 2.47 -21.03 -0.34
C TYR A 5 2.73 -21.75 0.98
N LYS A 6 3.71 -21.25 1.75
CA LYS A 6 4.12 -21.87 3.02
C LYS A 6 3.16 -21.57 4.16
N SER A 7 2.79 -20.30 4.37
CA SER A 7 2.01 -19.89 5.54
C SER A 7 1.35 -18.53 5.34
N GLN A 8 0.11 -18.40 5.79
CA GLN A 8 -0.56 -17.10 5.90
C GLN A 8 0.02 -16.28 7.06
N LEU A 9 0.13 -14.97 6.87
CA LEU A 9 0.64 -14.05 7.89
C LEU A 9 -0.22 -14.07 9.16
N ALA A 10 -1.54 -14.22 9.02
CA ALA A 10 -2.46 -14.42 10.14
C ALA A 10 -2.06 -15.61 11.03
N ALA A 11 -1.65 -16.73 10.44
CA ALA A 11 -1.19 -17.90 11.17
C ALA A 11 0.14 -17.64 11.87
N LEU A 12 1.07 -16.93 11.22
CA LEU A 12 2.35 -16.55 11.82
C LEU A 12 2.18 -15.61 13.02
N ILE A 13 1.29 -14.62 12.95
CA ILE A 13 0.93 -13.74 14.08
C ILE A 13 0.43 -14.58 15.25
N LYS A 14 -0.46 -15.56 15.00
CA LYS A 14 -0.99 -16.44 16.04
C LYS A 14 0.10 -17.29 16.69
N VAL A 15 1.03 -17.84 15.91
CA VAL A 15 2.16 -18.64 16.42
C VAL A 15 3.11 -17.79 17.26
N ARG A 16 3.37 -16.53 16.88
CA ARG A 16 4.22 -15.62 17.64
C ARG A 16 3.59 -15.17 18.96
N GLY A 17 2.27 -15.03 19.00
CA GLY A 17 1.53 -14.63 20.20
C GLY A 17 2.11 -13.37 20.83
N GLN A 18 2.35 -13.41 22.14
CA GLN A 18 2.86 -12.26 22.91
C GLN A 18 4.31 -11.86 22.59
N ALA A 19 5.13 -12.78 22.05
CA ALA A 19 6.48 -12.43 21.65
C ALA A 19 6.47 -11.40 20.51
N GLY A 20 5.45 -11.49 19.64
CA GLY A 20 5.30 -10.66 18.45
C GLY A 20 6.47 -10.82 17.49
N PHE A 21 6.66 -9.82 16.64
CA PHE A 21 7.79 -9.75 15.70
C PHE A 21 8.86 -8.78 16.22
N SER A 22 10.10 -8.99 15.77
CA SER A 22 11.15 -7.97 15.83
C SER A 22 10.87 -6.86 14.81
N GLU A 23 11.45 -5.68 15.00
CA GLU A 23 11.31 -4.57 14.03
C GLU A 23 11.80 -4.96 12.63
N TYR A 24 12.90 -5.69 12.53
CA TYR A 24 13.42 -6.20 11.27
C TYR A 24 12.40 -7.11 10.55
N GLU A 25 11.75 -8.02 11.29
CA GLU A 25 10.71 -8.88 10.72
C GLU A 25 9.49 -8.08 10.27
N VAL A 26 9.04 -7.10 11.07
CA VAL A 26 7.94 -6.20 10.71
C VAL A 26 8.25 -5.45 9.42
N LEU A 27 9.41 -4.80 9.34
CA LEU A 27 9.83 -4.03 8.17
C LEU A 27 10.01 -4.93 6.94
N LYS A 28 10.55 -6.14 7.11
CA LYS A 28 10.66 -7.12 6.02
C LYS A 28 9.29 -7.45 5.43
N ILE A 29 8.31 -7.81 6.29
CA ILE A 29 6.95 -8.13 5.84
C ILE A 29 6.31 -6.90 5.18
N PHE A 30 6.43 -5.74 5.82
CA PHE A 30 5.79 -4.52 5.35
C PHE A 30 6.35 -4.01 4.02
N CYS A 31 7.68 -4.05 3.83
CA CYS A 31 8.31 -3.68 2.56
C CYS A 31 7.86 -4.60 1.42
N ASP A 32 7.76 -5.90 1.66
CA ASP A 32 7.28 -6.86 0.67
C ASP A 32 5.80 -6.61 0.27
N VAL A 33 4.94 -6.24 1.24
CA VAL A 33 3.56 -5.81 0.97
C VAL A 33 3.54 -4.50 0.17
N CYS A 34 4.42 -3.54 0.49
CA CYS A 34 4.52 -2.28 -0.24
C CYS A 34 4.95 -2.50 -1.70
N GLU A 35 5.89 -3.41 -1.96
CA GLU A 35 6.27 -3.79 -3.32
C GLU A 35 5.06 -4.37 -4.09
N SER A 36 4.29 -5.25 -3.45
CA SER A 36 3.08 -5.85 -4.04
C SER A 36 2.05 -4.77 -4.41
N LEU A 37 1.79 -3.82 -3.52
CA LEU A 37 0.88 -2.70 -3.80
C LEU A 37 1.43 -1.77 -4.88
N ALA A 38 2.74 -1.53 -4.90
CA ALA A 38 3.37 -0.65 -5.87
C ALA A 38 3.21 -1.18 -7.30
N ILE A 39 3.26 -2.50 -7.49
CA ILE A 39 2.99 -3.14 -8.78
C ILE A 39 1.57 -2.78 -9.26
N LEU A 40 0.56 -2.82 -8.39
CA LEU A 40 -0.83 -2.54 -8.73
C LEU A 40 -1.10 -1.05 -8.96
N HIS A 41 -0.57 -0.21 -8.08
CA HIS A 41 -0.84 1.23 -8.05
C HIS A 41 -0.08 2.02 -9.11
N CYS A 42 1.09 1.52 -9.55
CA CYS A 42 1.93 2.19 -10.55
C CYS A 42 1.69 1.72 -11.99
N CYS A 43 0.73 0.80 -12.22
CA CYS A 43 0.30 0.43 -13.57
C CYS A 43 -0.28 1.63 -14.33
N GLN A 44 -0.29 1.55 -15.67
CA GLN A 44 -0.89 2.58 -16.53
C GLN A 44 -2.36 2.82 -16.19
N ALA A 45 -3.09 1.75 -15.86
CA ALA A 45 -4.39 1.80 -15.22
C ALA A 45 -4.23 1.30 -13.77
N PRO A 46 -4.18 2.20 -12.76
CA PRO A 46 -3.99 1.80 -11.38
C PRO A 46 -5.08 0.87 -10.87
N VAL A 47 -4.68 -0.19 -10.17
CA VAL A 47 -5.59 -1.17 -9.56
C VAL A 47 -5.60 -0.97 -8.05
N ILE A 48 -6.80 -0.86 -7.47
CA ILE A 48 -7.04 -0.90 -6.03
C ILE A 48 -7.18 -2.36 -5.62
N TYR A 49 -6.44 -2.80 -4.61
CA TYR A 49 -6.50 -4.17 -4.09
C TYR A 49 -7.75 -4.42 -3.22
N ARG A 50 -8.18 -3.41 -2.44
CA ARG A 50 -9.41 -3.35 -1.61
C ARG A 50 -9.48 -4.28 -0.40
N ASP A 51 -8.63 -5.30 -0.30
CA ASP A 51 -8.68 -6.26 0.81
C ASP A 51 -7.28 -6.56 1.40
N VAL A 52 -6.48 -5.51 1.63
CA VAL A 52 -5.18 -5.62 2.32
C VAL A 52 -5.43 -6.00 3.78
N LYS A 53 -5.11 -7.24 4.14
CA LYS A 53 -5.26 -7.78 5.50
C LYS A 53 -4.31 -8.94 5.74
N VAL A 54 -4.05 -9.26 7.01
CA VAL A 54 -3.09 -10.31 7.40
C VAL A 54 -3.49 -11.71 6.90
N GLU A 55 -4.76 -11.94 6.61
CA GLU A 55 -5.28 -13.18 6.06
C GLU A 55 -4.90 -13.37 4.58
N ASN A 56 -4.74 -12.26 3.84
CA ASN A 56 -4.44 -12.26 2.40
C ASN A 56 -2.94 -12.11 2.09
N VAL A 57 -2.11 -11.90 3.11
CA VAL A 57 -0.65 -11.89 2.98
C VAL A 57 -0.10 -13.29 3.24
N VAL A 58 0.67 -13.82 2.30
CA VAL A 58 1.19 -15.18 2.35
C VAL A 58 2.70 -15.18 2.14
N GLN A 59 3.41 -16.01 2.91
CA GLN A 59 4.83 -16.26 2.69
C GLN A 59 5.02 -17.33 1.62
N ASN A 60 5.79 -17.01 0.58
CA ASN A 60 6.16 -17.96 -0.46
C ASN A 60 7.38 -18.81 -0.05
N ASP A 61 7.77 -19.76 -0.90
CA ASP A 61 8.90 -20.67 -0.62
C ASP A 61 10.25 -19.97 -0.47
N MET A 62 10.41 -18.79 -1.08
CA MET A 62 11.59 -17.92 -0.97
C MET A 62 11.60 -17.06 0.31
N GLY A 63 10.57 -17.19 1.15
CA GLY A 63 10.45 -16.42 2.39
C GLY A 63 10.06 -14.96 2.20
N ARG A 64 9.56 -14.57 1.01
CA ARG A 64 8.97 -13.25 0.70
C ARG A 64 7.48 -13.28 1.01
N PHE A 65 6.93 -12.14 1.42
CA PHE A 65 5.50 -11.97 1.69
C PHE A 65 4.79 -11.34 0.50
N ILE A 66 3.71 -11.96 0.02
CA ILE A 66 2.97 -11.44 -1.14
C ILE A 66 1.48 -11.36 -0.85
N LEU A 67 0.81 -10.44 -1.52
CA LEU A 67 -0.65 -10.36 -1.55
C LEU A 67 -1.18 -11.43 -2.51
N ALA A 68 -1.85 -12.45 -1.98
CA ALA A 68 -2.18 -13.66 -2.73
C ALA A 68 -3.61 -13.68 -3.30
N GLU A 69 -4.56 -12.96 -2.71
CA GLU A 69 -5.98 -13.05 -3.05
C GLU A 69 -6.50 -11.73 -3.65
N SER A 70 -6.74 -11.69 -4.96
CA SER A 70 -7.15 -10.46 -5.66
C SER A 70 -8.65 -10.42 -6.01
N GLY A 71 -9.50 -11.25 -5.40
CA GLY A 71 -10.93 -11.36 -5.74
C GLY A 71 -11.70 -10.05 -5.59
N SER A 72 -11.20 -9.16 -4.73
CA SER A 72 -11.75 -7.82 -4.51
C SER A 72 -11.07 -6.73 -5.33
N ALA A 73 -10.02 -7.00 -6.10
CA ALA A 73 -9.27 -5.95 -6.79
C ALA A 73 -10.11 -5.26 -7.90
N THR A 74 -9.88 -3.98 -8.16
CA THR A 74 -10.59 -3.22 -9.20
C THR A 74 -9.75 -2.08 -9.76
N ALA A 75 -9.86 -1.83 -11.07
CA ALA A 75 -9.31 -0.63 -11.71
C ALA A 75 -10.28 0.57 -11.65
N ARG A 76 -11.49 0.39 -11.10
CA ARG A 76 -12.51 1.43 -11.03
C ARG A 76 -12.36 2.26 -9.78
N PHE A 77 -12.16 3.57 -9.94
CA PHE A 77 -12.26 4.53 -8.85
C PHE A 77 -13.73 4.93 -8.68
N LEU A 78 -14.22 4.88 -7.45
CA LEU A 78 -15.63 5.12 -7.15
C LEU A 78 -15.80 6.45 -6.41
N ASN A 79 -16.37 7.44 -7.08
CA ASN A 79 -16.85 8.66 -6.43
C ASN A 79 -18.33 8.50 -5.99
N PRO A 80 -18.68 8.69 -4.69
CA PRO A 80 -20.07 8.57 -4.21
C PRO A 80 -21.05 9.58 -4.83
N VAL A 81 -20.57 10.78 -5.19
CA VAL A 81 -21.38 11.84 -5.82
C VAL A 81 -21.68 11.49 -7.27
N ALA A 82 -20.67 11.03 -8.02
CA ALA A 82 -20.82 10.73 -9.45
C ALA A 82 -21.51 9.38 -9.72
N HIS A 83 -21.29 8.36 -8.89
CA HIS A 83 -21.79 7.00 -9.13
C HIS A 83 -23.01 6.63 -8.27
N GLY A 84 -23.38 7.48 -7.31
CA GLY A 84 -24.47 7.24 -6.37
C GLY A 84 -24.00 6.51 -5.11
N LYS A 85 -24.31 7.10 -3.96
CA LYS A 85 -23.87 6.62 -2.63
C LYS A 85 -24.21 5.16 -2.36
N LYS A 86 -25.43 4.71 -2.70
CA LYS A 86 -25.89 3.34 -2.47
C LYS A 86 -25.05 2.30 -3.23
N VAL A 87 -24.71 2.59 -4.48
CA VAL A 87 -23.88 1.71 -5.31
C VAL A 87 -22.47 1.58 -4.73
N VAL A 88 -21.89 2.70 -4.30
CA VAL A 88 -20.56 2.71 -3.68
C VAL A 88 -20.58 1.98 -2.33
N GLU A 89 -21.64 2.16 -1.54
CA GLU A 89 -21.82 1.46 -0.26
C GLU A 89 -21.89 -0.06 -0.44
N GLU A 90 -22.71 -0.56 -1.37
CA GLU A 90 -22.81 -1.99 -1.68
C GLU A 90 -21.44 -2.57 -2.12
N GLU A 91 -20.71 -1.83 -2.95
CA GLU A 91 -19.37 -2.23 -3.40
C GLU A 91 -18.35 -2.30 -2.23
N VAL A 92 -18.38 -1.32 -1.32
CA VAL A 92 -17.51 -1.33 -0.13
C VAL A 92 -17.89 -2.47 0.79
N GLN A 93 -19.19 -2.68 1.06
CA GLN A 93 -19.67 -3.73 1.96
C GLN A 93 -19.29 -5.12 1.46
N LYS A 94 -19.42 -5.37 0.16
CA LYS A 94 -19.15 -6.66 -0.47
C LYS A 94 -17.65 -7.00 -0.53
N ASN A 95 -16.80 -6.03 -0.83
CA ASN A 95 -15.42 -6.29 -1.26
C ASN A 95 -14.35 -5.91 -0.23
N THR A 96 -14.73 -5.41 0.96
CA THR A 96 -13.77 -4.91 1.95
C THR A 96 -14.09 -5.37 3.38
N SER A 97 -13.05 -5.49 4.21
CA SER A 97 -13.15 -5.89 5.61
C SER A 97 -13.19 -4.66 6.54
N LEU A 98 -14.25 -4.50 7.36
CA LEU A 98 -14.48 -3.30 8.20
C LEU A 98 -13.25 -2.83 9.01
N PRO A 99 -12.48 -3.70 9.69
CA PRO A 99 -11.34 -3.27 10.49
C PRO A 99 -10.21 -2.58 9.70
N TYR A 100 -10.20 -2.73 8.37
CA TYR A 100 -9.21 -2.16 7.45
C TYR A 100 -9.78 -1.05 6.56
N ARG A 101 -11.08 -0.72 6.68
CA ARG A 101 -11.71 0.33 5.86
C ARG A 101 -11.13 1.70 6.20
N ALA A 102 -10.86 2.48 5.16
CA ALA A 102 -10.44 3.87 5.29
C ALA A 102 -11.64 4.77 5.67
N PRO A 103 -11.41 5.97 6.24
CA PRO A 103 -12.49 6.89 6.62
C PRO A 103 -13.46 7.22 5.48
N GLU A 104 -12.95 7.41 4.25
CA GLU A 104 -13.74 7.68 3.06
C GLU A 104 -14.60 6.49 2.60
N MET A 105 -14.31 5.27 3.05
CA MET A 105 -15.17 4.09 2.84
C MET A 105 -16.26 3.97 3.92
N VAL A 106 -16.05 4.59 5.08
CA VAL A 106 -16.99 4.58 6.21
C VAL A 106 -17.97 5.75 6.12
N ASP A 107 -17.50 6.94 5.77
CA ASP A 107 -18.33 8.12 5.52
C ASP A 107 -18.29 8.56 4.06
N LEU A 108 -19.22 8.01 3.28
CA LEU A 108 -19.42 8.36 1.88
C LEU A 108 -20.03 9.77 1.69
N ASN A 109 -20.48 10.45 2.76
CA ASN A 109 -20.96 11.83 2.64
C ASN A 109 -19.83 12.84 2.50
N SER A 110 -18.60 12.47 2.88
CA SER A 110 -17.41 13.30 2.70
C SER A 110 -17.13 13.65 1.22
N GLY A 111 -17.72 12.90 0.28
CA GLY A 111 -17.60 13.13 -1.16
C GLY A 111 -16.26 12.67 -1.77
N HIS A 112 -15.32 12.20 -0.95
CA HIS A 112 -14.04 11.67 -1.42
C HIS A 112 -14.24 10.43 -2.29
N SER A 113 -13.42 10.32 -3.31
CA SER A 113 -13.38 9.14 -4.18
C SER A 113 -12.65 7.98 -3.50
N ILE A 114 -13.16 6.78 -3.67
CA ILE A 114 -12.47 5.53 -3.34
C ILE A 114 -11.42 5.27 -4.42
N THR A 115 -10.16 5.50 -4.07
CA THR A 115 -8.98 5.35 -4.95
C THR A 115 -7.96 4.39 -4.33
N THR A 116 -6.77 4.26 -4.92
CA THR A 116 -5.65 3.47 -4.35
C THR A 116 -5.24 3.90 -2.94
N LYS A 117 -5.61 5.11 -2.49
CA LYS A 117 -5.34 5.60 -1.12
C LYS A 117 -5.98 4.75 -0.03
N VAL A 118 -7.04 3.99 -0.33
CA VAL A 118 -7.66 3.09 0.65
C VAL A 118 -6.77 1.90 1.00
N ASP A 119 -5.96 1.43 0.05
CA ASP A 119 -4.98 0.37 0.31
C ASP A 119 -3.83 0.88 1.18
N ILE A 120 -3.49 2.17 1.07
CA ILE A 120 -2.48 2.81 1.92
C ILE A 120 -2.95 2.85 3.37
N TRP A 121 -4.20 3.24 3.61
CA TRP A 121 -4.77 3.17 4.96
C TRP A 121 -4.77 1.74 5.50
N ALA A 122 -5.24 0.77 4.70
CA ALA A 122 -5.28 -0.63 5.08
C ALA A 122 -3.87 -1.21 5.35
N ALA A 123 -2.85 -0.78 4.61
CA ALA A 123 -1.45 -1.10 4.89
C ALA A 123 -0.97 -0.50 6.23
N GLY A 124 -1.40 0.71 6.59
CA GLY A 124 -1.15 1.30 7.91
C GLY A 124 -1.79 0.50 9.05
N VAL A 125 -3.02 0.03 8.85
CA VAL A 125 -3.72 -0.86 9.78
C VAL A 125 -2.99 -2.20 9.92
N LEU A 126 -2.53 -2.78 8.81
CA LEU A 126 -1.74 -4.00 8.79
C LEU A 126 -0.41 -3.83 9.52
N LEU A 127 0.30 -2.72 9.31
CA LEU A 127 1.55 -2.40 9.99
C LEU A 127 1.37 -2.29 11.50
N TYR A 128 0.31 -1.58 11.94
CA TYR A 128 -0.05 -1.51 13.35
C TYR A 128 -0.29 -2.91 13.92
N LYS A 129 -1.03 -3.77 13.21
CA LYS A 129 -1.30 -5.14 13.66
C LYS A 129 -0.05 -5.99 13.76
N LEU A 130 0.91 -5.84 12.84
CA LEU A 130 2.20 -6.52 12.92
C LEU A 130 2.99 -6.10 14.17
N CYS A 131 2.95 -4.80 14.50
CA CYS A 131 3.62 -4.27 15.67
C CYS A 131 2.96 -4.74 16.98
N PHE A 132 1.64 -4.58 17.10
CA PHE A 132 0.96 -4.65 18.39
C PHE A 132 0.01 -5.83 18.55
N GLY A 133 -0.12 -6.70 17.54
CA GLY A 133 -0.97 -7.88 17.55
C GLY A 133 -2.48 -7.60 17.57
N THR A 134 -2.88 -6.34 17.60
CA THR A 134 -4.26 -5.87 17.74
C THR A 134 -4.63 -4.90 16.61
N MET A 135 -5.92 -4.63 16.40
CA MET A 135 -6.37 -3.64 15.42
C MET A 135 -6.30 -2.23 16.05
N PRO A 136 -5.85 -1.19 15.34
CA PRO A 136 -5.81 0.18 15.87
C PRO A 136 -7.19 0.72 16.22
N PHE A 137 -8.22 0.36 15.46
CA PHE A 137 -9.59 0.88 15.59
C PHE A 137 -10.62 -0.17 16.01
N GLY A 138 -10.20 -1.43 16.23
CA GLY A 138 -11.13 -2.55 16.39
C GLY A 138 -12.11 -2.65 15.21
N GLU A 139 -13.40 -2.71 15.51
CA GLU A 139 -14.50 -2.63 14.53
C GLU A 139 -15.28 -1.30 14.63
N SER A 140 -14.70 -0.28 15.27
CA SER A 140 -15.37 0.99 15.55
C SER A 140 -15.26 1.96 14.37
N SER A 141 -16.34 2.11 13.60
CA SER A 141 -16.46 3.15 12.58
C SER A 141 -16.17 4.55 13.13
N LYS A 142 -16.59 4.84 14.37
CA LYS A 142 -16.31 6.13 15.02
C LYS A 142 -14.81 6.34 15.26
N ALA A 143 -14.08 5.29 15.66
CA ALA A 143 -12.64 5.38 15.87
C ALA A 143 -11.89 5.57 14.54
N ILE A 144 -12.33 4.90 13.47
CA ILE A 144 -11.81 5.08 12.11
C ILE A 144 -11.98 6.54 11.66
N LEU A 145 -13.20 7.07 11.74
CA LEU A 145 -13.53 8.43 11.26
C LEU A 145 -12.75 9.54 11.99
N HIS A 146 -12.51 9.38 13.28
CA HIS A 146 -11.74 10.35 14.07
C HIS A 146 -10.25 10.00 14.18
N CYS A 147 -9.80 8.94 13.52
CA CYS A 147 -8.45 8.37 13.62
C CYS A 147 -7.96 8.22 15.07
N GLN A 148 -8.81 7.61 15.90
CA GLN A 148 -8.56 7.42 17.32
C GLN A 148 -7.96 6.04 17.56
N TYR A 149 -6.64 6.01 17.70
CA TYR A 149 -5.86 4.84 18.11
C TYR A 149 -4.67 5.30 18.95
N ASN A 150 -4.08 4.39 19.72
CA ASN A 150 -2.95 4.70 20.59
C ASN A 150 -1.76 3.79 20.28
N ILE A 151 -0.56 4.37 20.25
CA ILE A 151 0.68 3.58 20.32
C ILE A 151 0.98 3.36 21.81
N PRO A 152 1.18 2.12 22.27
CA PRO A 152 1.47 1.85 23.69
C PRO A 152 2.70 2.62 24.18
N GLU A 153 2.65 3.15 25.41
CA GLU A 153 3.76 3.93 26.00
C GLU A 153 5.07 3.13 26.06
N LYS A 154 4.98 1.83 26.37
CA LYS A 154 6.11 0.89 26.34
C LYS A 154 6.26 0.28 24.95
N CYS A 155 6.38 1.11 23.93
CA CYS A 155 6.61 0.65 22.56
C CYS A 155 8.04 0.11 22.43
N LYS A 156 8.19 -1.15 21.98
CA LYS A 156 9.50 -1.76 21.69
C LYS A 156 10.07 -1.41 20.31
N TYR A 157 9.28 -0.72 19.47
CA TYR A 157 9.66 -0.34 18.12
C TYR A 157 10.16 1.10 18.07
N SER A 158 10.98 1.40 17.07
CA SER A 158 11.58 2.71 16.86
C SER A 158 10.55 3.83 16.68
N PRO A 159 10.89 5.07 17.06
CA PRO A 159 10.07 6.24 16.75
C PRO A 159 9.76 6.37 15.25
N GLU A 160 10.70 6.01 14.38
CA GLU A 160 10.56 6.04 12.93
C GLU A 160 9.48 5.08 12.43
N LEU A 161 9.46 3.84 12.93
CA LEU A 161 8.42 2.86 12.60
C LEU A 161 7.04 3.31 13.11
N CYS A 162 6.99 3.89 14.32
CA CYS A 162 5.77 4.47 14.86
C CYS A 162 5.27 5.67 14.05
N GLN A 163 6.20 6.49 13.54
CA GLN A 163 5.89 7.62 12.68
C GLN A 163 5.42 7.16 11.30
N LEU A 164 5.95 6.06 10.77
CA LEU A 164 5.47 5.43 9.54
C LEU A 164 3.99 5.01 9.69
N ILE A 165 3.60 4.40 10.83
CA ILE A 165 2.17 4.08 11.07
C ILE A 165 1.30 5.34 10.99
N ARG A 166 1.70 6.43 11.64
CA ARG A 166 0.97 7.72 11.59
C ARG A 166 0.92 8.29 10.17
N PHE A 167 1.99 8.14 9.41
CA PHE A 167 2.08 8.60 8.03
C PHE A 167 1.09 7.90 7.11
N LEU A 168 0.85 6.59 7.30
CA LEU A 168 -0.17 5.85 6.53
C LEU A 168 -1.60 6.11 7.03
N LEU A 169 -1.79 6.26 8.35
CA LEU A 169 -3.09 6.51 8.98
C LEU A 169 -3.49 7.99 8.98
N GLU A 170 -3.26 8.66 7.85
CA GLU A 170 -3.73 10.02 7.58
C GLU A 170 -5.21 9.96 7.13
N PRO A 171 -6.15 10.58 7.87
CA PRO A 171 -7.58 10.41 7.60
C PRO A 171 -8.03 11.03 6.28
N ASP A 172 -7.44 12.16 5.91
CA ASP A 172 -7.73 12.85 4.66
C ASP A 172 -7.00 12.15 3.49
N PRO A 173 -7.72 11.50 2.55
CA PRO A 173 -7.08 10.74 1.47
C PRO A 173 -6.25 11.61 0.52
N GLU A 174 -6.49 12.92 0.46
CA GLU A 174 -5.69 13.85 -0.35
C GLU A 174 -4.34 14.14 0.30
N LYS A 175 -4.27 14.15 1.64
CA LYS A 175 -3.02 14.30 2.41
C LYS A 175 -2.31 12.97 2.63
N ARG A 176 -3.05 11.86 2.60
CA ARG A 176 -2.50 10.50 2.76
C ARG A 176 -1.46 10.22 1.67
N PRO A 177 -0.30 9.65 2.00
CA PRO A 177 0.73 9.40 1.02
C PRO A 177 0.28 8.41 -0.05
N ASN A 178 0.91 8.48 -1.22
CA ASN A 178 0.83 7.41 -2.21
C ASN A 178 1.88 6.33 -1.92
N ILE A 179 1.79 5.19 -2.63
CA ILE A 179 2.69 4.06 -2.42
C ILE A 179 4.17 4.40 -2.64
N TYR A 180 4.47 5.33 -3.56
CA TYR A 180 5.85 5.75 -3.81
C TYR A 180 6.45 6.42 -2.57
N GLN A 181 5.71 7.36 -1.97
CA GLN A 181 6.13 8.06 -0.75
C GLN A 181 6.24 7.08 0.44
N VAL A 182 5.34 6.10 0.55
CA VAL A 182 5.43 5.05 1.57
C VAL A 182 6.70 4.22 1.38
N CYS A 183 6.99 3.77 0.15
CA CYS A 183 8.20 3.01 -0.15
C CYS A 183 9.48 3.79 0.16
N GLU A 184 9.56 5.08 -0.16
CA GLU A 184 10.73 5.91 0.18
C GLU A 184 11.03 5.89 1.69
N VAL A 185 10.00 6.00 2.52
CA VAL A 185 10.17 6.00 3.98
C VAL A 185 10.44 4.58 4.50
N ALA A 186 9.64 3.58 4.11
CA ALA A 186 9.73 2.23 4.63
C ALA A 186 11.06 1.54 4.30
N PHE A 187 11.54 1.70 3.06
CA PHE A 187 12.82 1.11 2.64
C PHE A 187 14.01 1.81 3.30
N LYS A 188 13.93 3.13 3.50
CA LYS A 188 14.94 3.87 4.26
C LYS A 188 15.04 3.38 5.72
N ILE A 189 13.90 3.17 6.40
CA ILE A 189 13.91 2.63 7.77
C ILE A 189 14.46 1.19 7.79
N SER A 190 14.18 0.41 6.75
CA SER A 190 14.70 -0.96 6.62
C SER A 190 16.18 -1.04 6.17
N ASP A 191 16.86 0.09 5.96
CA ASP A 191 18.22 0.18 5.39
C ASP A 191 18.37 -0.60 4.07
N LYS A 192 17.38 -0.43 3.18
CA LYS A 192 17.35 -1.06 1.85
C LYS A 192 17.11 -0.03 0.77
N ASP A 193 17.57 -0.34 -0.43
CA ASP A 193 17.24 0.47 -1.60
C ASP A 193 15.76 0.35 -1.98
N ASN A 194 15.14 1.49 -2.30
CA ASN A 194 13.77 1.52 -2.82
C ASN A 194 13.74 1.01 -4.28
N PRO A 195 13.10 -0.13 -4.58
CA PRO A 195 13.04 -0.67 -5.95
C PRO A 195 12.33 0.26 -6.94
N LEU A 196 11.37 1.08 -6.48
CA LEU A 196 10.66 2.03 -7.35
C LEU A 196 11.54 3.20 -7.78
N ARG A 197 12.44 3.65 -6.89
CA ARG A 197 13.43 4.68 -7.20
C ARG A 197 14.39 4.18 -8.27
N ILE A 198 14.94 2.98 -8.08
CA ILE A 198 15.85 2.33 -9.04
C ILE A 198 15.17 2.16 -10.41
N ALA A 199 13.91 1.71 -10.45
CA ALA A 199 13.17 1.52 -11.69
C ALA A 199 12.98 2.84 -12.46
N ARG A 200 12.62 3.93 -11.76
CA ARG A 200 12.48 5.27 -12.36
C ARG A 200 13.80 5.84 -12.86
N GLU A 201 14.87 5.68 -12.10
CA GLU A 201 16.22 6.12 -12.50
C GLU A 201 16.66 5.40 -13.78
N ARG A 202 16.44 4.08 -13.88
CA ARG A 202 16.74 3.30 -15.10
C ARG A 202 15.94 3.78 -16.30
N GLN A 203 14.65 4.04 -16.15
CA GLN A 203 13.81 4.57 -17.23
C GLN A 203 14.28 5.97 -17.69
N ARG A 204 14.62 6.86 -16.75
CA ARG A 204 15.15 8.20 -17.07
C ARG A 204 16.46 8.14 -17.83
N SER A 205 17.40 7.29 -17.40
CA SER A 205 18.68 7.10 -18.08
C SER A 205 18.50 6.56 -19.50
N GLN A 206 17.57 5.63 -19.72
CA GLN A 206 17.26 5.10 -21.05
C GLN A 206 16.66 6.17 -21.98
N VAL A 207 15.74 7.01 -21.48
CA VAL A 207 15.14 8.11 -22.27
C VAL A 207 16.19 9.18 -22.61
N ALA A 208 17.09 9.50 -21.69
CA ALA A 208 18.17 10.48 -21.92
C ALA A 208 19.16 10.01 -23.01
N THR A 209 19.50 8.71 -23.04
CA THR A 209 20.33 8.13 -24.11
C THR A 209 19.62 8.10 -25.46
N SER A 210 18.31 7.84 -25.51
CA SER A 210 17.54 7.85 -26.75
C SER A 210 17.40 9.24 -27.37
N ASN A 211 17.25 10.29 -26.55
CA ASN A 211 17.17 11.67 -27.03
C ASN A 211 18.51 12.22 -27.53
N SER A 212 19.65 11.77 -26.98
CA SER A 212 20.98 12.20 -27.46
C SER A 212 21.27 11.66 -28.87
N ASN A 213 20.82 10.45 -29.20
CA ASN A 213 21.02 9.85 -30.53
C ASN A 213 20.19 10.52 -31.64
N ASN A 214 19.15 11.29 -31.31
CA ASN A 214 18.30 11.97 -32.28
C ASN A 214 18.76 13.39 -32.65
N THR A 215 19.87 13.87 -32.05
CA THR A 215 20.41 15.23 -32.30
C THR A 215 21.60 15.26 -33.26
N ASN A 216 22.03 14.12 -33.81
CA ASN A 216 23.16 14.01 -34.74
C ASN A 216 22.74 13.72 -36.19
N ASN A 217 21.79 14.47 -36.75
CA ASN A 217 21.60 14.53 -38.21
C ASN A 217 21.99 15.93 -38.70
N PRO A 218 23.19 16.11 -39.29
CA PRO A 218 23.52 17.36 -39.94
C PRO A 218 22.65 17.51 -41.19
N ALA A 219 21.88 18.59 -41.21
CA ALA A 219 21.21 19.06 -42.41
C ALA A 219 22.24 19.19 -43.55
N SER A 220 22.07 18.39 -44.60
CA SER A 220 22.80 18.55 -45.85
C SER A 220 21.82 19.14 -46.87
N THR A 221 21.95 20.45 -47.04
CA THR A 221 21.40 21.28 -48.11
C THR A 221 22.09 20.94 -49.44
N GLU A 222 21.43 21.26 -50.57
CA GLU A 222 21.98 21.43 -51.93
C GLU A 222 22.23 20.13 -52.75
N GLN A 223 22.02 20.01 -54.07
CA GLN A 223 21.72 20.92 -55.18
C GLN A 223 21.27 20.11 -56.43
N GLN A 224 20.42 20.73 -57.27
CA GLN A 224 20.31 20.65 -58.75
C GLN A 224 20.58 19.34 -59.52
N HIS A 225 19.55 18.80 -60.19
CA HIS A 225 19.32 18.91 -61.65
C HIS A 225 17.91 18.40 -62.02
#